data_AF-A0A444Z3S8-F1
#
_entry.id   AF-A0A444Z3S8-F1
#
_cell.length_a   1.000
_cell.length_b   1.000
_cell.length_c   1.000
_cell.angle_alpha   90.00
_cell.angle_beta   90.00
_cell.angle_gamma   90.00
#
_symmetry.space_group_name_H-M   'P 1'
#
loop_
_entity.id
_entity.type
_entity.pdbx_description
1 polymer ?
#
loop_
_entity_poly.entity_id
_entity_poly.type
_entity_poly.pdbx_seq_one_letter_code
_entity_poly.pdbx_strand_id
1 'polypeptide(L)'
;MVAQFKSFLNKTGILWQTQQLAGRPTGIFYSTGSQSGRQETTALTAITQLVYHGMLFVPIGYTFGGGMFEMNEVNGGNPYGARTYASGNVLRQPTKLELEQAFHQGKYIATITKKLKRE
;
A
#
# COMPACT_ATOMS: atom_id res chain seq x y z
N MET A 1 -0.44 -10.46 -2.59
CA MET A 1 0.11 -10.52 -1.20
C MET A 1 0.82 -11.86 -0.96
N VAL A 2 1.67 -11.96 0.06
CA VAL A 2 2.35 -13.22 0.44
C VAL A 2 1.43 -14.13 1.27
N ALA A 3 1.72 -15.44 1.31
CA ALA A 3 0.91 -16.44 1.99
C ALA A 3 0.73 -16.16 3.49
N GLN A 4 1.76 -15.65 4.16
CA GLN A 4 1.73 -15.29 5.58
C GLN A 4 0.70 -14.19 5.85
N PHE A 5 0.66 -13.15 5.00
CA PHE A 5 -0.31 -12.07 5.13
C PHE A 5 -1.74 -12.54 4.81
N LYS A 6 -1.90 -13.42 3.81
CA LYS A 6 -3.20 -14.02 3.52
C LYS A 6 -3.70 -14.89 4.67
N SER A 7 -2.82 -15.67 5.31
CA SER A 7 -3.15 -16.49 6.48
C SER A 7 -3.58 -15.61 7.67
N PHE A 8 -2.91 -14.48 7.89
CA PHE A 8 -3.31 -13.50 8.90
C PHE A 8 -4.73 -12.97 8.66
N LEU A 9 -5.04 -12.51 7.44
CA LEU A 9 -6.38 -12.02 7.09
C LEU A 9 -7.44 -13.13 7.11
N ASN A 10 -7.08 -14.40 6.88
CA ASN A 10 -8.05 -15.49 7.01
C ASN A 10 -8.46 -15.72 8.47
N LYS A 11 -7.66 -15.29 9.45
CA LYS A 11 -7.96 -15.39 10.88
C LYS A 11 -8.85 -14.25 11.41
N THR A 12 -9.16 -13.24 10.60
CA THR A 12 -9.99 -12.09 11.01
C THR A 12 -11.49 -12.28 10.76
N GLY A 13 -11.96 -13.53 10.67
CA GLY A 13 -13.37 -13.86 10.38
C GLY A 13 -14.37 -13.24 11.36
N ILE A 14 -14.05 -13.18 12.65
CA ILE A 14 -14.91 -12.53 13.66
C ILE A 14 -15.00 -11.01 13.42
N LEU A 15 -13.88 -10.36 13.09
CA LEU A 15 -13.85 -8.92 12.78
C LEU A 15 -14.65 -8.60 11.51
N TRP A 16 -14.62 -9.51 10.54
CA TRP A 16 -15.47 -9.45 9.35
C TRP A 16 -16.94 -9.60 9.71
N GLN A 17 -17.32 -10.65 10.44
CA GLN A 17 -18.72 -10.90 10.79
C GLN A 17 -19.34 -9.75 11.60
N THR A 18 -18.55 -9.16 12.50
CA THR A 18 -18.97 -8.03 13.36
C THR A 18 -18.71 -6.66 12.72
N GLN A 19 -18.18 -6.62 11.50
CA GLN A 19 -17.88 -5.39 10.75
C GLN A 19 -17.03 -4.37 11.52
N GLN A 20 -16.14 -4.81 12.43
CA GLN A 20 -15.34 -3.91 13.28
C GLN A 20 -14.32 -3.06 12.51
N LEU A 21 -13.92 -3.52 11.32
CA LEU A 21 -13.00 -2.81 10.44
C LEU A 21 -13.71 -1.94 9.39
N ALA A 22 -15.04 -1.94 9.36
CA ALA A 22 -15.79 -1.14 8.42
C ALA A 22 -15.52 0.37 8.63
N GLY A 23 -15.35 1.11 7.54
CA GLY A 23 -15.08 2.55 7.58
C GLY A 23 -13.64 2.92 7.99
N ARG A 24 -12.78 1.95 8.33
CA ARG A 24 -11.40 2.23 8.75
C ARG A 24 -10.52 2.56 7.54
N PRO A 25 -9.87 3.74 7.50
CA PRO A 25 -8.94 4.09 6.41
C PRO A 25 -7.74 3.16 6.38
N THR A 26 -7.43 2.63 5.20
CA THR A 26 -6.38 1.62 5.01
C THR A 26 -5.58 1.88 3.74
N GLY A 27 -4.27 1.71 3.83
CA GLY A 27 -3.33 1.83 2.71
C GLY A 27 -2.49 0.57 2.61
N ILE A 28 -1.90 0.34 1.44
CA ILE A 28 -1.01 -0.80 1.19
C ILE A 28 0.33 -0.26 0.71
N PHE A 29 1.41 -0.86 1.22
CA PHE A 29 2.76 -0.72 0.70
C PHE A 29 3.36 -2.12 0.54
N TYR A 30 4.30 -2.29 -0.38
CA TYR A 30 4.82 -3.62 -0.72
C TYR A 30 6.20 -3.54 -1.37
N SER A 31 6.80 -4.69 -1.66
CA SER A 31 8.08 -4.81 -2.34
C SER A 31 8.00 -5.89 -3.43
N THR A 32 8.71 -5.68 -4.53
CA THR A 32 8.82 -6.65 -5.64
C THR A 32 10.27 -6.92 -6.01
N GLY A 33 10.53 -8.09 -6.59
CA GLY A 33 11.90 -8.46 -7.00
C GLY A 33 12.37 -7.77 -8.28
N SER A 34 11.46 -7.42 -9.19
CA SER A 34 11.79 -6.84 -10.50
C SER A 34 10.75 -5.81 -10.98
N GLN A 35 11.11 -5.07 -12.03
CA GLN A 35 10.23 -4.10 -12.69
C GLN A 35 9.05 -4.76 -13.43
N SER A 36 9.20 -5.95 -14.02
CA SER A 36 8.06 -6.64 -14.64
C SER A 36 7.19 -7.40 -13.62
N GLY A 37 7.68 -7.57 -12.40
CA GLY A 37 7.09 -8.48 -11.42
C GLY A 37 5.97 -7.87 -10.60
N ARG A 38 4.71 -8.04 -11.04
CA ARG A 38 3.49 -7.79 -10.25
C ARG A 38 3.48 -6.45 -9.51
N GLN A 39 4.00 -5.42 -10.19
CA GLN A 39 4.12 -4.06 -9.66
C GLN A 39 2.76 -3.50 -9.23
N GLU A 40 1.70 -3.77 -9.98
CA GLU A 40 0.36 -3.25 -9.68
C GLU A 40 -0.56 -4.35 -9.16
N THR A 41 -0.47 -5.54 -9.74
CA THR A 41 -1.37 -6.66 -9.43
C THR A 41 -1.27 -7.12 -7.97
N THR A 42 -0.13 -6.89 -7.30
CA THR A 42 -0.01 -7.13 -5.85
C THR A 42 -0.98 -6.26 -5.06
N ALA A 43 -1.09 -4.98 -5.39
CA ALA A 43 -2.03 -4.06 -4.75
C ALA A 43 -3.47 -4.35 -5.18
N LEU A 44 -3.73 -4.50 -6.49
CA LEU A 44 -5.07 -4.77 -7.02
C LEU A 44 -5.72 -6.00 -6.37
N THR A 45 -4.95 -7.09 -6.23
CA THR A 45 -5.45 -8.31 -5.58
C THR A 45 -5.59 -8.15 -4.06
N ALA A 46 -4.71 -7.38 -3.41
CA ALA A 46 -4.78 -7.16 -1.97
C ALA A 46 -5.96 -6.27 -1.55
N ILE A 47 -6.29 -5.25 -2.36
CA ILE A 47 -7.43 -4.36 -2.12
C ILE A 47 -8.74 -5.14 -2.00
N THR A 48 -8.93 -6.20 -2.80
CA THR A 48 -10.14 -7.03 -2.72
C THR A 48 -10.41 -7.56 -1.31
N GLN A 49 -9.36 -7.94 -0.57
CA GLN A 49 -9.49 -8.46 0.80
C GLN A 49 -9.87 -7.36 1.80
N LEU A 50 -9.37 -6.13 1.60
CA LEU A 50 -9.74 -4.99 2.42
C LEU A 50 -11.20 -4.60 2.22
N VAL A 51 -11.69 -4.70 0.98
CA VAL A 51 -13.08 -4.40 0.62
C VAL A 51 -14.05 -5.37 1.31
N TYR A 52 -13.72 -6.66 1.43
CA TYR A 52 -14.56 -7.61 2.18
C TYR A 52 -14.75 -7.20 3.66
N HIS A 53 -13.76 -6.55 4.25
CA HIS A 53 -13.81 -6.02 5.62
C HIS A 53 -14.51 -4.65 5.74
N GLY A 54 -15.00 -4.07 4.63
CA GLY A 54 -15.62 -2.74 4.62
C GLY A 54 -14.63 -1.59 4.85
N MET A 55 -13.32 -1.85 4.73
CA MET A 55 -12.29 -0.85 4.96
C MET A 55 -12.26 0.19 3.84
N LEU A 56 -11.94 1.44 4.18
CA LEU A 56 -11.82 2.52 3.20
C LEU A 56 -10.41 2.54 2.63
N PHE A 57 -10.24 2.05 1.41
CA PHE A 57 -8.94 2.10 0.75
C PHE A 57 -8.57 3.55 0.39
N VAL A 58 -7.43 4.01 0.90
CA VAL A 58 -6.87 5.34 0.64
C VAL A 58 -5.68 5.18 -0.33
N PRO A 59 -5.87 5.45 -1.64
CA PRO A 59 -4.77 5.40 -2.59
C PRO A 59 -3.84 6.60 -2.42
N ILE A 60 -2.59 6.47 -2.88
CA ILE A 60 -1.71 7.65 -3.01
C ILE A 60 -2.22 8.55 -4.15
N GLY A 61 -2.76 7.96 -5.22
CA GLY A 61 -3.05 8.70 -6.45
C GLY A 61 -1.75 9.31 -7.00
N TYR A 62 -1.83 10.46 -7.65
CA TYR A 62 -0.65 11.23 -8.06
C TYR A 62 -0.29 12.35 -7.05
N THR A 63 -0.75 12.23 -5.79
CA THR A 63 -0.62 13.31 -4.79
C THR A 63 0.82 13.56 -4.32
N PHE A 64 1.75 12.65 -4.62
CA PHE A 64 3.19 12.84 -4.38
C PHE A 64 3.86 13.74 -5.45
N GLY A 65 3.08 14.28 -6.39
CA GLY A 65 3.53 15.31 -7.32
C GLY A 65 4.61 14.84 -8.28
N GLY A 66 5.63 15.69 -8.53
CA GLY A 66 6.71 15.43 -9.49
C GLY A 66 7.42 14.10 -9.28
N GLY A 67 7.53 13.63 -8.03
CA GLY A 67 8.15 12.33 -7.72
C GLY A 67 7.41 11.12 -8.30
N MET A 68 6.14 11.26 -8.70
CA MET A 68 5.39 10.21 -9.41
C MET A 68 5.72 10.12 -10.90
N PHE A 69 6.39 11.13 -11.46
CA PHE A 69 6.75 11.23 -12.87
C PHE A 69 8.26 11.12 -13.08
N GLU A 70 9.02 10.78 -12.03
CA GLU A 70 10.47 10.60 -12.11
C GLU A 70 10.81 9.39 -12.98
N MET A 71 11.70 9.59 -13.95
CA MET A 71 12.06 8.60 -14.98
C MET A 71 13.58 8.40 -15.14
N ASN A 72 14.40 9.20 -14.45
CA ASN A 72 15.86 9.13 -14.56
C ASN A 72 16.45 7.92 -13.83
N GLU A 73 15.74 7.41 -12.82
CA GLU A 73 16.16 6.28 -12.01
C GLU A 73 15.06 5.25 -11.85
N VAL A 74 15.45 3.98 -11.69
CA VAL A 74 14.50 2.89 -11.43
C VAL A 74 13.94 3.05 -10.02
N ASN A 75 12.70 3.53 -9.95
CA ASN A 75 11.95 3.72 -8.72
C ASN A 75 10.67 2.89 -8.70
N GLY A 76 10.35 2.39 -7.51
CA GLY A 76 9.09 1.73 -7.23
C GLY A 76 7.98 2.72 -6.91
N GLY A 77 6.79 2.18 -6.75
CA GLY A 77 5.60 2.93 -6.38
C GLY A 77 4.64 3.09 -7.54
N ASN A 78 3.37 3.27 -7.21
CA ASN A 78 2.32 3.58 -8.17
C ASN A 78 1.13 4.23 -7.44
N PRO A 79 0.09 4.68 -8.16
CA PRO A 79 -1.06 5.34 -7.54
C PRO A 79 -1.78 4.50 -6.48
N TYR A 80 -1.63 3.17 -6.48
CA TYR A 80 -2.24 2.28 -5.49
C TYR A 80 -1.47 2.25 -4.15
N GLY A 81 -0.19 2.60 -4.11
CA GLY A 81 0.61 2.51 -2.89
C GLY A 81 2.11 2.63 -3.12
N ALA A 82 2.83 2.98 -2.07
CA ALA A 82 4.27 3.10 -2.09
C ALA A 82 4.89 1.72 -2.24
N ARG A 83 6.00 1.66 -2.97
CA ARG A 83 6.67 0.39 -3.25
C ARG A 83 8.16 0.58 -3.42
N THR A 84 8.89 -0.48 -3.12
CA THR A 84 10.32 -0.59 -3.42
C THR A 84 10.63 -1.85 -4.24
N TYR A 85 11.81 -1.88 -4.86
CA TYR A 85 12.38 -3.12 -5.39
C TYR A 85 13.47 -3.66 -4.46
N ALA A 86 13.37 -4.94 -4.11
CA ALA A 86 14.42 -5.63 -3.36
C ALA A 86 15.53 -6.22 -4.24
N SER A 87 15.33 -6.30 -5.57
CA SER A 87 16.20 -7.04 -6.51
C SER A 87 16.35 -8.53 -6.17
N GLY A 88 16.62 -9.38 -7.16
CA GLY A 88 16.75 -10.84 -6.97
C GLY A 88 17.89 -11.24 -6.02
N ASN A 89 18.87 -10.36 -5.83
CA ASN A 89 20.00 -10.55 -4.92
C ASN A 89 19.82 -9.86 -3.55
N VAL A 90 18.68 -9.23 -3.27
CA VAL A 90 18.33 -8.56 -1.97
C VAL A 90 19.30 -7.42 -1.57
N LEU A 91 20.24 -7.03 -2.44
CA LEU A 91 21.21 -5.97 -2.15
C LEU A 91 20.63 -4.57 -2.35
N ARG A 92 19.59 -4.41 -3.17
CA ARG A 92 18.98 -3.10 -3.42
C ARG A 92 18.19 -2.66 -2.19
N GLN A 93 18.59 -1.54 -1.63
CA GLN A 93 17.83 -0.84 -0.59
C GLN A 93 16.81 0.11 -1.21
N PRO A 94 15.75 0.49 -0.46
CA PRO A 94 14.84 1.54 -0.90
C PRO A 94 15.58 2.82 -1.26
N THR A 95 15.26 3.39 -2.43
CA THR A 95 15.84 4.68 -2.84
C THR A 95 15.26 5.80 -1.99
N LYS A 96 15.93 6.96 -2.01
CA LYS A 96 15.43 8.16 -1.34
C LYS A 96 14.00 8.51 -1.80
N LEU A 97 13.74 8.42 -3.11
CA LEU A 97 12.42 8.71 -3.67
C LEU A 97 11.34 7.73 -3.19
N GLU A 98 11.65 6.43 -3.12
CA GLU A 98 10.73 5.41 -2.60
C GLU A 98 10.40 5.64 -1.11
N LEU A 99 11.39 6.04 -0.32
CA LEU A 99 11.21 6.40 1.09
C LEU A 99 10.37 7.66 1.26
N GLU A 100 10.60 8.70 0.45
CA GLU A 100 9.81 9.93 0.45
C GLU A 100 8.36 9.67 0.04
N GLN A 101 8.13 8.81 -0.95
CA GLN A 101 6.79 8.39 -1.36
C GLN A 101 6.08 7.62 -0.23
N ALA A 102 6.78 6.72 0.46
CA ALA A 102 6.23 5.99 1.61
C ALA A 102 5.88 6.94 2.77
N PHE A 103 6.74 7.92 3.04
CA PHE A 103 6.48 8.96 4.04
C PHE A 103 5.24 9.79 3.65
N HIS A 104 5.14 10.19 2.39
CA HIS A 104 3.98 10.91 1.85
C HIS A 104 2.70 10.09 1.99
N GLN A 105 2.71 8.81 1.65
CA GLN A 105 1.57 7.91 1.85
C GLN A 105 1.12 7.87 3.32
N GLY A 106 2.08 7.73 4.24
CA GLY A 106 1.82 7.71 5.68
C GLY A 106 1.18 9.01 6.17
N LYS A 107 1.71 10.16 5.74
CA LYS A 107 1.14 11.48 6.06
C LYS A 107 -0.26 11.65 5.47
N TYR A 108 -0.47 11.20 4.23
CA TYR A 108 -1.73 11.31 3.53
C TYR A 108 -2.82 10.49 4.23
N ILE A 109 -2.57 9.21 4.51
CA ILE A 109 -3.55 8.36 5.18
C ILE A 109 -3.83 8.84 6.60
N ALA A 110 -2.81 9.28 7.36
CA ALA A 110 -3.01 9.84 8.69
C ALA A 110 -3.91 11.10 8.65
N THR A 111 -3.76 11.94 7.64
CA THR A 111 -4.60 13.12 7.43
C THR A 111 -6.05 12.73 7.15
N ILE A 112 -6.28 11.73 6.30
CA ILE A 112 -7.63 11.20 6.03
C ILE A 112 -8.24 10.59 7.30
N THR A 113 -7.47 9.77 8.03
CA THR A 113 -7.92 9.19 9.30
C THR A 113 -8.28 10.27 10.31
N LYS A 114 -7.50 11.34 10.42
CA LYS A 114 -7.81 12.47 11.32
C LYS A 114 -9.12 13.15 10.93
N LYS A 115 -9.40 13.33 9.63
CA LYS A 115 -10.65 13.92 9.15
C LYS A 115 -11.88 13.04 9.42
N LEU A 116 -11.70 11.72 9.41
CA LEU A 116 -12.78 10.76 9.65
C LEU A 116 -12.98 10.42 11.12
N LYS A 117 -12.02 10.77 11.99
CA LYS A 117 -12.15 10.61 13.44
C LYS A 117 -13.30 11.50 13.93
N ARG A 118 -14.40 10.86 14.34
CA ARG A 118 -15.44 11.51 15.13
C ARG A 118 -14.92 11.65 16.57
N GLU A 119 -15.25 12.76 17.22
CA GLU A 119 -14.93 13.01 18.64
C GLU A 119 -15.50 11.93 19.56
#